data_AF-A0A8I1UUW1-F1
#
_entry.id   AF-A0A8I1UUW1-F1
#
_cell.length_a   1.000
_cell.length_b   1.000
_cell.length_c   1.000
_cell.angle_alpha   90.00
_cell.angle_beta   90.00
_cell.angle_gamma   90.00
#
_symmetry.space_group_name_H-M   'P 1'
#
loop_
_entity.id
_entity.type
_entity.pdbx_description
1 polymer ?
#
loop_
_entity_poly.entity_id
_entity_poly.type
_entity_poly.pdbx_seq_one_letter_code
_entity_poly.pdbx_strand_id
1 'polypeptide(L)' 'MMDTENKTRSDRNDRLKSALRDNLKRRKMQARGRAGQAIVTPEDDARLHDSERGASPDQRGER' A
#
# COMPACT_ATOMS: atom_id res chain seq x y z
N MET A 1 -15.82 -17.18 -24.21
CA MET A 1 -15.95 -17.45 -22.75
C MET A 1 -14.72 -17.02 -21.93
N MET A 2 -13.53 -16.84 -22.52
CA MET A 2 -12.35 -16.40 -21.75
C MET A 2 -12.39 -14.91 -21.33
N ASP A 3 -13.09 -14.05 -22.07
CA ASP A 3 -13.12 -12.60 -21.81
C ASP A 3 -13.90 -12.23 -20.54
N THR A 4 -14.89 -13.04 -20.17
CA THR A 4 -15.68 -12.87 -18.95
C THR A 4 -14.86 -13.24 -17.71
N GLU A 5 -14.01 -14.27 -17.81
CA GLU A 5 -13.13 -14.68 -16.71
C GLU A 5 -12.08 -13.60 -16.42
N ASN A 6 -11.49 -13.01 -17.45
CA ASN A 6 -10.53 -11.92 -17.28
C ASN A 6 -11.18 -10.65 -16.70
N LYS A 7 -12.39 -10.28 -17.15
CA LYS A 7 -13.15 -9.18 -16.54
C LYS A 7 -13.42 -9.42 -15.05
N THR A 8 -13.92 -10.61 -14.70
CA THR A 8 -14.21 -10.92 -13.28
C THR A 8 -12.95 -10.93 -12.41
N ARG A 9 -11.79 -11.33 -12.94
CA ARG A 9 -10.50 -11.24 -12.23
C ARG A 9 -10.09 -9.77 -12.02
N SER A 10 -10.27 -8.92 -13.02
CA SER A 10 -10.01 -7.48 -12.92
C SER A 10 -10.90 -6.82 -11.85
N ASP A 11 -12.21 -7.08 -11.89
CA ASP A 11 -13.17 -6.50 -10.94
C ASP A 11 -12.86 -6.89 -9.49
N ARG A 12 -12.48 -8.17 -9.27
CA ARG A 12 -12.03 -8.65 -7.96
C ARG A 12 -10.77 -7.92 -7.50
N ASN A 13 -9.80 -7.73 -8.39
CA ASN A 13 -8.55 -7.04 -8.07
C ASN A 13 -8.79 -5.58 -7.70
N ASP A 14 -9.66 -4.88 -8.42
CA ASP A 14 -9.95 -3.47 -8.14
C ASP A 14 -10.73 -3.31 -6.83
N ARG A 15 -11.65 -4.23 -6.53
CA ARG A 15 -12.31 -4.30 -5.22
C ARG A 15 -11.30 -4.58 -4.09
N LEU A 16 -10.37 -5.49 -4.30
CA LEU A 16 -9.34 -5.83 -3.31
C LEU A 16 -8.40 -4.64 -3.05
N LYS A 17 -7.94 -3.95 -4.10
CA LYS A 17 -7.11 -2.76 -3.99
C LYS A 17 -7.80 -1.65 -3.18
N SER A 18 -9.07 -1.39 -3.47
CA SER A 18 -9.85 -0.38 -2.72
C SER A 18 -10.02 -0.77 -1.26
N ALA A 19 -10.39 -2.03 -0.98
CA ALA A 19 -10.52 -2.53 0.38
C ALA A 19 -9.20 -2.44 1.18
N LEU A 20 -8.07 -2.73 0.53
CA LEU A 20 -6.74 -2.63 1.14
C LEU A 20 -6.38 -1.18 1.48
N ARG A 21 -6.63 -0.24 0.56
CA ARG A 21 -6.40 1.20 0.80
C ARG A 21 -7.22 1.70 1.99
N ASP A 22 -8.48 1.33 2.07
CA ASP A 22 -9.35 1.74 3.17
C ASP A 22 -8.94 1.10 4.50
N ASN A 23 -8.51 -0.17 4.47
CA ASN A 23 -7.95 -0.82 5.66
C ASN A 23 -6.70 -0.09 6.16
N LEU A 24 -5.78 0.24 5.25
CA LEU A 24 -4.56 0.97 5.60
C LEU A 24 -4.88 2.36 6.18
N LYS A 25 -5.83 3.09 5.59
CA LYS A 25 -6.31 4.38 6.15
C LYS A 25 -6.84 4.20 7.57
N ARG A 26 -7.70 3.20 7.81
CA ARG A 26 -8.22 2.91 9.16
C ARG A 26 -7.10 2.57 10.15
N ARG A 27 -6.13 1.75 9.75
CA ARG A 27 -4.97 1.41 10.61
C ARG A 27 -4.11 2.62 10.93
N LYS A 28 -3.83 3.48 9.95
CA LYS A 28 -3.09 4.74 10.15
C LYS A 28 -3.84 5.65 11.15
N MET A 29 -5.17 5.80 11.01
CA MET A 29 -5.98 6.59 11.93
C MET A 29 -5.99 6.02 13.36
N GLN A 30 -6.14 4.70 13.51
CA GLN A 30 -6.10 4.02 14.80
C GLN A 30 -4.73 4.18 15.48
N ALA A 31 -3.64 4.07 14.71
CA ALA A 31 -2.29 4.24 15.23
C ALA A 31 -2.00 5.69 15.63
N ARG A 32 -2.53 6.68 14.91
CA ARG A 32 -2.32 8.12 15.16
C ARG A 32 -2.82 8.58 16.53
N GLY A 33 -3.84 7.93 17.10
CA GLY A 33 -4.33 8.20 18.47
C GLY A 33 -3.67 7.36 19.57
N ARG A 34 -2.92 6.31 19.21
CA ARG A 34 -2.23 5.42 20.15
C ARG A 34 -0.73 5.71 20.25
N ALA A 35 -0.14 6.31 19.23
CA ALA A 35 1.23 6.81 19.21
C ALA A 35 1.34 8.19 19.87
N GLY A 36 0.96 8.28 21.15
CA GLY A 36 1.21 9.47 21.96
C GLY A 36 2.69 9.89 22.03
N GLN A 37 3.66 9.10 21.53
CA GLN A 37 5.09 9.45 21.51
C GLN A 37 5.86 8.65 20.44
N ALA A 38 5.55 8.80 19.16
CA ALA A 38 6.55 8.53 18.12
C ALA A 38 6.72 9.82 17.33
N ILE A 39 7.82 10.53 17.59
CA ILE A 39 8.21 11.70 16.81
C ILE A 39 8.52 11.18 15.41
N VAL A 40 7.53 11.25 14.52
CA VAL A 40 7.76 10.97 13.09
C VAL A 40 8.64 12.11 12.59
N THR A 41 9.87 11.77 12.22
CA THR A 41 10.80 12.75 11.68
C THR A 41 10.42 13.06 10.22
N PRO A 42 10.68 14.28 9.71
CA PRO A 42 10.44 14.59 8.29
C PRO A 42 11.11 13.59 7.32
N GLU A 43 12.22 12.98 7.74
CA GLU A 43 12.93 11.94 7.01
C GLU A 43 12.13 10.63 6.91
N ASP A 44 11.38 10.26 7.95
CA ASP A 44 10.51 9.08 7.94
C ASP A 44 9.32 9.27 6.98
N ASP A 45 8.77 10.49 6.93
CA ASP A 45 7.68 10.84 6.00
C ASP A 45 8.17 10.91 4.55
N ALA A 46 9.38 11.46 4.34
CA ALA A 46 10.05 11.49 3.04
C ALA A 46 10.37 10.08 2.52
N ARG A 47 10.84 9.17 3.39
CA ARG A 47 11.06 7.75 3.04
C ARG A 47 9.76 7.02 2.70
N LEU A 48 8.66 7.35 3.38
CA LEU A 48 7.33 6.80 3.08
C LEU A 48 6.83 7.27 1.71
N HIS A 49 7.05 8.52 1.35
CA HIS A 49 6.66 9.07 0.05
C HIS A 49 7.58 8.59 -1.10
N ASP A 50 8.87 8.37 -0.82
CA ASP A 50 9.83 7.80 -1.79
C ASP A 50 9.55 6.32 -2.06
N SER A 51 9.17 5.54 -1.04
CA SER A 51 8.74 4.14 -1.24
C SER A 51 7.40 4.01 -1.98
N GLU A 52 6.56 5.06 -2.01
CA GLU A 52 5.40 5.14 -2.91
C GLU A 52 5.77 5.54 -4.36
N ARG A 53 6.96 6.13 -4.59
CA ARG A 53 7.46 6.53 -5.93
C ARG A 53 8.47 5.55 -6.55
N GLY A 54 9.17 4.77 -5.73
CA GLY A 54 10.30 3.91 -6.14
C GLY A 54 10.00 2.42 -6.24
N ALA A 55 8.74 1.96 -6.10
CA ALA A 55 8.39 0.55 -6.26
C ALA A 55 8.35 0.11 -7.75
N SER A 56 9.47 0.30 -8.46
CA SER A 56 9.82 -0.47 -9.65
C SER A 56 10.36 -1.82 -9.17
N PRO A 57 9.80 -2.97 -9.58
CA PRO A 57 10.24 -4.26 -9.08
C PRO A 57 11.38 -4.74 -9.96
N ASP A 58 12.63 -4.46 -9.57
CA ASP A 58 13.73 -5.30 -10.05
C ASP A 58 14.89 -5.31 -9.06
N GLN A 59 15.62 -6.42 -9.06
CA GLN A 59 16.82 -6.76 -8.29
C GLN A 59 16.56 -7.42 -6.93
N ARG A 60 16.01 -8.64 -7.00
CA ARG A 60 16.46 -9.75 -6.15
C ARG A 60 17.41 -10.63 -6.97
N GLY A 61 18.65 -10.74 -6.53
CA GLY A 61 19.76 -11.50 -7.14
C GLY A 61 20.96 -10.56 -7.20
N GLU A 62 22.09 -10.77 -6.55
CA GLU A 62 22.89 -12.00 -6.49
C GLU A 62 23.70 -12.02 -5.17
N ARG A 63 23.84 -13.21 -4.58
CA ARG A 63 24.96 -13.57 -3.70
C ARG A 63 25.51 -14.89 -4.21
#